data_AF-A0A9Q0CNX2-F1
#
_entry.id   AF-A0A9Q0CNX2-F1
#
_cell.length_a   1.000
_cell.length_b   1.000
_cell.length_c   1.000
_cell.angle_alpha   90.00
_cell.angle_beta   90.00
_cell.angle_gamma   90.00
#
_symmetry.space_group_name_H-M   'P 1'
#
loop_
_entity.id
_entity.type
_entity.pdbx_description
1 polymer ?
#
loop_
_entity_poly.entity_id
_entity_poly.type
_entity_poly.pdbx_seq_one_letter_code
_entity_poly.pdbx_strand_id
1 'polypeptide(L)'
;MVQKEIPQAWWFDSHNNNSRQSPWLLSTLLALEEKTKQMLKLIEDDADSFAQRAEMYYKKRPLLVGMIEDIYRDHRSLAEQCDLLKSSSGIPRLKSLGGSSVSSLASTTSVSSPYSSESDSEVDDPEPDSILETESEPDNSLETELKRLREENEALKVELEVKDEEKREVIRQLSYAIDLLQKENRSLRKNVKEPAKREAKGGGFDVMRWTKEIVSGKIFTARCKSQTTVVAL
;
A
#
# COMPACT_ATOMS: atom_id res chain seq x y z
N MET A 1 17.99 21.12 3.50
CA MET A 1 17.25 19.86 3.27
C MET A 1 16.76 19.37 4.60
N VAL A 2 15.46 19.46 4.85
CA VAL A 2 14.85 18.90 6.06
C VAL A 2 14.80 17.39 5.83
N GLN A 3 15.58 16.61 6.58
CA GLN A 3 15.40 15.17 6.61
C GLN A 3 14.01 14.91 7.20
N LYS A 4 13.08 14.52 6.34
CA LYS A 4 11.77 14.05 6.74
C LYS A 4 12.05 12.70 7.41
N GLU A 5 12.10 12.71 8.74
CA GLU A 5 12.16 11.48 9.52
C GLU A 5 10.92 10.66 9.15
N ILE A 6 11.15 9.43 8.70
CA ILE A 6 10.09 8.46 8.44
C ILE A 6 9.25 8.39 9.72
N PRO A 7 7.92 8.65 9.67
CA PRO A 7 7.07 8.55 10.84
C PRO A 7 7.31 7.20 11.51
N GLN A 8 7.67 7.21 12.80
CA GLN A 8 7.96 5.98 13.50
C GLN A 8 6.71 5.10 13.50
N ALA A 9 6.71 4.08 12.63
CA ALA A 9 5.54 3.26 12.44
C ALA A 9 5.33 2.42 13.69
N TRP A 10 4.09 2.39 14.18
CA TRP A 10 3.70 1.76 15.44
C TRP A 10 4.06 0.27 15.55
N TRP A 11 4.36 -0.39 14.43
CA TRP A 11 4.81 -1.77 14.38
C TRP A 11 6.33 -1.97 14.63
N PHE A 12 7.16 -0.93 14.49
CA PHE A 12 8.60 -1.03 14.82
C PHE A 12 8.84 -1.08 16.34
N ASP A 13 8.05 -0.35 17.12
CA ASP A 13 8.22 -0.25 18.59
C ASP A 13 7.77 -1.50 19.36
N SER A 14 7.01 -2.40 18.72
CA SER A 14 6.51 -3.60 19.39
C SER A 14 7.62 -4.61 19.77
N HIS A 15 8.83 -4.48 19.19
CA HIS A 15 9.89 -5.49 19.33
C HIS A 15 10.96 -5.15 20.37
N ASN A 16 11.07 -3.89 20.83
CA ASN A 16 12.15 -3.44 21.72
C ASN A 16 11.95 -3.74 23.22
N ASN A 17 10.75 -4.13 23.65
CA ASN A 17 10.46 -4.36 25.08
C ASN A 17 10.79 -5.78 25.58
N ASN A 18 11.38 -6.62 24.74
CA ASN A 18 11.69 -8.00 25.12
C ASN A 18 13.11 -8.16 25.68
N SER A 19 13.25 -7.98 27.00
CA SER A 19 14.48 -8.18 27.79
C SER A 19 15.09 -9.60 27.72
N ARG A 20 14.53 -10.54 26.95
CA ARG A 20 14.92 -11.96 26.92
C ARG A 20 15.25 -12.51 25.54
N GLN A 21 15.44 -11.66 24.53
CA GLN A 21 15.79 -12.13 23.19
C GLN A 21 17.26 -12.57 23.13
N SER A 22 17.53 -13.62 22.34
CA SER A 22 18.91 -14.03 22.08
C SER A 22 19.64 -12.93 21.29
N PRO A 23 20.95 -12.75 21.48
CA PRO A 23 21.73 -11.75 20.73
C PRO A 23 21.60 -11.91 19.22
N TRP A 24 21.48 -13.16 18.73
CA TRP A 24 21.26 -13.46 17.33
C TRP A 24 19.90 -12.97 16.83
N LEU A 25 18.82 -13.22 17.57
CA LEU A 25 17.48 -12.77 17.20
C LEU A 25 17.41 -11.23 17.11
N LEU A 26 18.03 -10.53 18.06
CA LEU A 26 18.09 -9.08 18.05
C LEU A 26 18.83 -8.56 16.81
N SER A 27 19.99 -9.15 16.48
CA SER A 27 20.76 -8.78 15.29
C SER A 27 19.97 -9.01 14.00
N THR A 28 19.22 -10.12 13.90
CA THR A 28 18.40 -10.44 12.72
C THR A 28 17.21 -9.47 12.59
N LEU A 29 16.54 -9.15 13.70
CA LEU A 29 15.42 -8.20 13.71
C LEU A 29 15.88 -6.78 13.34
N LEU A 30 17.04 -6.34 13.85
CA LEU A 30 17.61 -5.04 13.50
C LEU A 30 18.00 -4.96 12.02
N ALA A 31 18.62 -6.02 11.47
CA ALA A 31 18.95 -6.07 10.04
C ALA A 31 17.69 -6.03 9.16
N LEU A 32 16.61 -6.71 9.59
CA LEU A 32 15.32 -6.66 8.90
C LEU A 32 14.68 -5.27 8.98
N GLU A 33 14.73 -4.63 10.15
CA GLU A 33 14.25 -3.27 10.34
C GLU A 33 15.01 -2.28 9.45
N GLU A 34 16.34 -2.40 9.36
CA GLU A 34 17.16 -1.59 8.46
C GLU A 34 16.77 -1.76 7.00
N LYS A 35 16.65 -3.01 6.51
CA LYS A 35 16.18 -3.30 5.15
C LYS A 35 14.79 -2.71 4.90
N THR A 36 13.88 -2.82 5.86
CA THR A 36 12.51 -2.28 5.75
C THR A 36 12.52 -0.75 5.69
N LYS A 37 13.36 -0.08 6.49
CA LYS A 37 13.55 1.37 6.43
C LYS A 37 14.14 1.80 5.10
N GLN A 38 15.11 1.08 4.56
CA GLN A 38 15.67 1.34 3.23
C GLN A 38 14.61 1.23 2.14
N MET A 39 13.76 0.18 2.17
CA MET A 39 12.65 0.03 1.24
C MET A 39 11.66 1.19 1.31
N LEU A 40 11.33 1.63 2.52
CA LEU A 40 10.39 2.73 2.73
C LEU A 40 10.96 4.06 2.19
N LYS A 41 12.26 4.32 2.36
CA LYS A 41 12.95 5.48 1.76
C LYS A 41 12.85 5.49 0.23
N LEU A 42 12.94 4.33 -0.42
CA LEU A 42 12.80 4.26 -1.88
C LEU A 42 11.42 4.76 -2.34
N ILE A 43 10.39 4.58 -1.51
CA ILE A 43 9.00 4.94 -1.81
C ILE A 43 8.70 6.41 -1.43
N GLU A 44 9.30 6.91 -0.35
CA GLU A 44 8.99 8.23 0.22
C GLU A 44 9.62 9.43 -0.51
N ASP A 45 10.57 9.23 -1.42
CA ASP A 45 11.20 10.35 -2.13
C ASP A 45 10.18 11.18 -2.91
N ASP A 46 9.87 12.36 -2.38
CA ASP A 46 8.94 13.34 -2.93
C ASP A 46 9.50 13.88 -4.26
N ALA A 47 8.83 13.56 -5.38
CA ALA A 47 9.10 14.20 -6.66
C ALA A 47 8.30 15.51 -6.77
N ASP A 48 8.96 16.58 -7.20
CA ASP A 48 8.35 17.92 -7.37
C ASP A 48 7.33 17.97 -8.52
N SER A 49 7.36 16.98 -9.43
CA SER A 49 6.45 16.84 -10.57
C SER A 49 5.90 15.42 -10.73
N PHE A 50 4.68 15.29 -11.26
CA PHE A 50 4.04 14.00 -11.54
C PHE A 50 4.84 13.14 -12.52
N ALA A 51 5.36 13.73 -13.60
CA ALA A 51 6.16 13.02 -14.59
C ALA A 51 7.44 12.44 -13.96
N GLN A 52 8.11 13.24 -13.12
CA GLN A 52 9.31 12.83 -12.39
C GLN A 52 8.99 11.74 -11.35
N ARG A 53 7.82 11.79 -10.69
CA ARG A 53 7.35 10.73 -9.79
C ARG A 53 7.20 9.40 -10.52
N ALA A 54 6.55 9.42 -11.69
CA ALA A 54 6.35 8.23 -12.50
C ALA A 54 7.70 7.64 -12.98
N GLU A 55 8.60 8.50 -13.44
CA GLU A 55 9.94 8.08 -13.88
C GLU A 55 10.75 7.45 -12.73
N MET A 56 10.78 8.10 -11.56
CA MET A 56 11.47 7.56 -10.38
C MET A 56 10.87 6.23 -9.92
N TYR A 57 9.54 6.09 -9.98
CA TYR A 57 8.87 4.84 -9.63
C TYR A 57 9.38 3.67 -10.48
N TYR A 58 9.40 3.80 -11.81
CA TYR A 58 9.85 2.73 -12.69
C TYR A 58 11.35 2.41 -12.51
N LYS A 59 12.17 3.41 -12.22
CA LYS A 59 13.60 3.21 -11.90
C LYS A 59 13.83 2.48 -10.58
N LYS A 60 13.04 2.76 -9.55
CA LYS A 60 13.22 2.19 -8.20
C LYS A 60 12.51 0.86 -8.00
N ARG A 61 11.48 0.58 -8.78
CA ARG A 61 10.71 -0.67 -8.72
C ARG A 61 11.59 -1.94 -8.74
N PRO A 62 12.58 -2.13 -9.62
CA PRO A 62 13.40 -3.34 -9.61
C PRO A 62 14.21 -3.48 -8.31
N LEU A 63 14.73 -2.38 -7.77
CA LEU A 63 15.47 -2.38 -6.51
C LEU A 63 14.57 -2.78 -5.33
N LEU A 64 13.36 -2.21 -5.28
CA LEU A 64 12.37 -2.55 -4.25
C LEU A 64 11.96 -4.03 -4.32
N VAL A 65 11.76 -4.56 -5.54
CA VAL A 65 11.45 -5.99 -5.75
C VAL A 65 12.57 -6.88 -5.23
N GLY A 66 13.83 -6.58 -5.56
CA GLY A 66 14.97 -7.36 -5.07
C GLY A 66 15.07 -7.39 -3.53
N MET A 67 14.85 -6.26 -2.86
CA MET A 67 14.85 -6.21 -1.40
C MET A 67 13.71 -7.06 -0.77
N ILE A 68 12.53 -7.07 -1.40
CA ILE A 68 11.40 -7.90 -0.96
C ILE A 68 11.72 -9.40 -1.16
N GLU A 69 12.29 -9.77 -2.30
CA GLU A 69 12.71 -11.14 -2.58
C GLU A 69 13.75 -11.64 -1.58
N ASP A 70 14.72 -10.79 -1.21
CA ASP A 70 15.71 -11.09 -0.18
C ASP A 70 15.06 -11.34 1.18
N ILE A 71 14.14 -10.47 1.62
CA ILE A 71 13.41 -10.65 2.88
C ILE A 71 12.59 -11.94 2.85
N TYR A 72 11.93 -12.24 1.74
CA TYR A 72 11.15 -13.47 1.57
C TYR A 72 12.03 -14.72 1.68
N ARG A 73 13.17 -14.73 0.99
CA ARG A 73 14.14 -15.84 1.04
C ARG A 73 14.68 -16.04 2.46
N ASP A 74 15.09 -14.95 3.11
CA ASP A 74 15.61 -14.97 4.46
C ASP A 74 14.55 -15.49 5.45
N HIS A 75 13.31 -14.98 5.39
CA HIS A 75 12.21 -15.41 6.25
C HIS A 75 11.83 -16.88 6.02
N ARG A 76 11.81 -17.33 4.76
CA ARG A 76 11.54 -18.73 4.44
C ARG A 76 12.60 -19.66 5.00
N SER A 77 13.88 -19.32 4.83
CA SER A 77 14.98 -20.10 5.41
C SER A 77 14.92 -20.17 6.94
N LEU A 78 14.52 -19.06 7.59
CA LEU A 78 14.36 -19.00 9.04
C LEU A 78 13.23 -19.94 9.51
N ALA A 79 12.09 -19.92 8.83
CA ALA A 79 10.95 -20.78 9.15
C ALA A 79 11.34 -22.27 9.04
N GLU A 80 12.04 -22.65 7.98
CA GLU A 80 12.52 -24.02 7.77
C GLU A 80 13.49 -24.46 8.89
N GLN A 81 14.40 -23.59 9.32
CA GLN A 81 15.29 -23.87 10.45
C GLN A 81 14.53 -24.00 11.78
N CYS A 82 13.51 -23.18 12.00
CA CYS A 82 12.65 -23.31 13.19
C CYS A 82 11.92 -24.66 13.22
N ASP A 83 11.42 -25.14 12.09
CA ASP A 83 10.78 -26.45 11.99
C ASP A 83 11.79 -27.60 12.21
N LEU A 84 13.02 -27.47 11.71
CA LEU A 84 14.11 -28.41 11.99
C LEU A 84 14.51 -28.44 13.47
N LEU A 85 14.57 -27.29 14.13
CA LEU A 85 14.84 -27.22 15.58
C LEU A 85 13.69 -27.81 16.40
N LYS A 86 12.45 -27.59 15.98
CA LYS A 86 11.27 -28.12 16.65
C LYS A 86 11.10 -29.63 16.48
N SER A 87 11.52 -30.17 15.33
CA SER A 87 11.54 -31.61 15.08
C SER A 87 12.76 -32.32 15.71
N SER A 88 13.93 -31.67 15.77
CA SER A 88 15.12 -32.21 16.46
C SER A 88 15.04 -32.13 17.99
N SER A 89 14.27 -31.16 18.53
CA SER A 89 13.90 -31.09 19.96
C SER A 89 12.71 -32.00 20.32
N GLY A 90 12.38 -32.96 19.44
CA GLY A 90 11.53 -34.11 19.74
C GLY A 90 12.37 -35.25 20.30
N ILE A 91 12.27 -35.49 21.61
CA ILE A 91 12.79 -36.65 22.34
C ILE A 91 12.68 -37.92 21.47
N PRO A 92 13.76 -38.71 21.25
CA PRO A 92 13.64 -39.98 20.54
C PRO A 92 12.75 -40.93 21.35
N ARG A 93 11.53 -41.14 20.85
CA ARG A 93 10.66 -42.21 21.31
C ARG A 93 11.27 -43.51 20.80
N LEU A 94 12.14 -44.10 21.61
CA LEU A 94 12.62 -45.48 21.49
C LEU A 94 11.44 -46.40 21.13
N LYS A 95 11.39 -46.82 19.87
CA LYS A 95 10.71 -48.04 19.46
C LYS A 95 11.62 -48.81 18.52
N SER A 96 12.23 -49.82 19.14
CA SER A 96 12.47 -51.15 18.59
C SER A 96 13.31 -51.27 17.31
N LEU A 97 14.55 -51.70 17.54
CA LEU A 97 15.26 -52.73 16.77
C LEU A 97 14.37 -53.53 15.79
N GLY A 98 14.81 -53.57 14.52
CA GLY A 98 14.37 -54.57 13.55
C GLY A 98 14.53 -54.13 12.10
N GLY A 99 15.65 -54.48 11.46
CA GLY A 99 15.72 -54.51 9.99
C GLY A 99 17.03 -54.02 9.39
N SER A 100 18.05 -54.87 9.44
CA SER A 100 19.24 -54.81 8.59
C SER A 100 18.86 -54.87 7.10
N SER A 101 19.57 -54.12 6.24
CA SER A 101 20.05 -54.61 4.94
C SER A 101 21.12 -53.68 4.38
N VAL A 102 22.33 -54.23 4.30
CA VAL A 102 23.48 -53.72 3.55
C VAL A 102 23.43 -54.28 2.12
N SER A 103 23.81 -53.48 1.14
CA SER A 103 24.38 -54.01 -0.11
C SER A 103 25.26 -52.95 -0.78
N SER A 104 26.57 -53.17 -0.68
CA SER A 104 27.59 -52.60 -1.56
C SER A 104 27.54 -53.28 -2.93
N LEU A 105 27.86 -52.55 -4.01
CA LEU A 105 28.86 -52.97 -5.01
C LEU A 105 29.14 -51.85 -6.03
N ALA A 106 30.42 -51.67 -6.35
CA ALA A 106 30.97 -50.77 -7.38
C ALA A 106 31.14 -51.48 -8.74
N SER A 107 31.22 -50.71 -9.83
CA SER A 107 31.85 -51.04 -11.13
C SER A 107 32.02 -49.72 -11.90
N THR A 108 33.21 -49.14 -12.11
CA THR A 108 34.32 -49.43 -13.05
C THR A 108 34.02 -49.25 -14.54
N THR A 109 35.04 -48.71 -15.24
CA THR A 109 35.27 -48.58 -16.70
C THR A 109 34.54 -47.42 -17.39
N SER A 110 35.08 -46.66 -18.36
CA SER A 110 36.43 -46.41 -18.89
C SER A 110 36.30 -45.40 -20.07
N VAL A 111 37.30 -44.52 -20.23
CA VAL A 111 37.86 -43.92 -21.47
C VAL A 111 37.05 -42.95 -22.40
N SER A 112 37.61 -41.72 -22.48
CA SER A 112 38.00 -40.91 -23.66
C SER A 112 36.98 -40.25 -24.63
N SER A 113 36.91 -38.90 -24.52
CA SER A 113 37.17 -37.83 -25.54
C SER A 113 36.29 -37.72 -26.83
N PRO A 114 36.41 -36.65 -27.66
CA PRO A 114 36.40 -35.18 -27.42
C PRO A 114 35.49 -34.45 -28.46
N TYR A 115 35.03 -33.20 -28.23
CA TYR A 115 34.93 -32.18 -29.31
C TYR A 115 34.59 -30.78 -28.75
N SER A 116 35.46 -29.82 -29.06
CA SER A 116 35.20 -28.37 -29.04
C SER A 116 34.16 -28.03 -30.10
N SER A 117 33.29 -27.06 -29.84
CA SER A 117 32.70 -26.27 -30.91
C SER A 117 32.98 -24.81 -30.62
N GLU A 118 33.94 -24.30 -31.39
CA GLU A 118 34.24 -22.89 -31.57
C GLU A 118 32.98 -22.18 -32.08
N SER A 119 32.68 -21.00 -31.55
CA SER A 119 31.53 -20.18 -31.94
C SER A 119 32.05 -18.98 -32.71
N ASP A 120 32.11 -19.10 -34.03
CA ASP A 120 32.33 -17.98 -34.94
C ASP A 120 31.01 -17.23 -35.12
N SER A 121 30.98 -15.96 -34.73
CA SER A 121 29.91 -15.04 -35.11
C SER A 121 30.56 -13.86 -35.82
N GLU A 122 30.41 -13.90 -37.13
CA GLU A 122 30.75 -12.88 -38.10
C GLU A 122 29.84 -11.67 -37.89
N VAL A 123 30.45 -10.51 -37.62
CA VAL A 123 29.76 -9.23 -37.56
C VAL A 123 29.77 -8.67 -38.98
N ASP A 124 28.62 -8.74 -39.65
CA ASP A 124 28.38 -8.03 -40.90
C ASP A 124 27.82 -6.64 -40.55
N ASP A 125 28.59 -5.61 -40.85
CA ASP A 125 28.25 -4.19 -40.66
C ASP A 125 27.83 -3.60 -42.00
N PRO A 126 26.54 -3.27 -42.21
CA PRO A 126 26.14 -2.44 -43.33
C PRO A 126 26.15 -0.96 -42.92
N GLU A 127 27.10 -0.20 -43.49
CA GLU A 127 27.13 1.26 -43.45
C GLU A 127 25.80 1.86 -43.92
N PRO A 128 25.25 2.90 -43.26
CA PRO A 128 24.11 3.63 -43.80
C PRO A 128 24.58 4.69 -44.79
N ASP A 129 24.43 4.37 -46.07
CA ASP A 129 24.49 5.33 -47.16
C ASP A 129 23.19 6.16 -47.25
N SER A 130 23.39 7.41 -47.62
CA SER A 130 22.47 8.55 -47.57
C SER A 130 21.21 8.45 -48.44
N ILE A 131 20.12 9.06 -47.92
CA ILE A 131 18.97 9.70 -48.62
C ILE A 131 17.88 8.77 -49.16
N LEU A 132 16.64 8.97 -48.69
CA LEU A 132 15.46 9.32 -49.51
C LEU A 132 14.26 9.60 -48.59
N GLU A 133 13.75 10.83 -48.65
CA GLU A 133 12.42 11.22 -48.19
C GLU A 133 11.38 10.29 -48.81
N THR A 134 10.48 9.75 -48.00
CA THR A 134 9.18 9.30 -48.49
C THR A 134 8.15 9.64 -47.42
N GLU A 135 7.47 10.76 -47.66
CA GLU A 135 6.25 11.16 -46.96
C GLU A 135 5.24 10.01 -46.98
N SER A 136 4.75 9.62 -45.82
CA SER A 136 3.49 8.86 -45.71
C SER A 136 2.78 9.20 -44.40
N GLU A 137 1.79 10.09 -44.52
CA GLU A 137 0.71 10.32 -43.56
C GLU A 137 -0.10 9.02 -43.34
N PRO A 138 -0.54 8.72 -42.10
CA PRO A 138 -1.65 9.48 -41.52
C PRO A 138 -1.48 9.80 -40.02
N ASP A 139 -1.16 11.06 -39.72
CA ASP A 139 -1.12 11.63 -38.36
C ASP A 139 -2.54 11.89 -37.79
N ASN A 140 -3.57 11.78 -38.65
CA ASN A 140 -4.97 12.06 -38.30
C ASN A 140 -5.54 11.18 -37.16
N SER A 141 -5.07 9.94 -36.99
CA SER A 141 -5.60 9.02 -35.97
C SER A 141 -5.07 9.33 -34.57
N LEU A 142 -3.84 9.84 -34.46
CA LEU A 142 -3.24 10.18 -33.18
C LEU A 142 -3.70 11.56 -32.73
N GLU A 143 -3.83 12.50 -33.65
CA GLU A 143 -4.37 13.84 -33.36
C GLU A 143 -5.82 13.80 -32.85
N THR A 144 -6.66 12.93 -33.42
CA THR A 144 -8.04 12.75 -32.98
C THR A 144 -8.14 12.16 -31.58
N GLU A 145 -7.30 11.16 -31.25
CA GLU A 145 -7.26 10.58 -29.91
C GLU A 145 -6.67 11.55 -28.88
N LEU A 146 -5.63 12.32 -29.23
CA LEU A 146 -5.09 13.39 -28.38
C LEU A 146 -6.13 14.48 -28.08
N LYS A 147 -6.96 14.82 -29.06
CA LYS A 147 -8.06 15.78 -28.88
C LYS A 147 -9.11 15.22 -27.92
N ARG A 148 -9.52 13.96 -28.10
CA ARG A 148 -10.48 13.29 -27.20
C ARG A 148 -9.95 13.19 -25.77
N LEU A 149 -8.71 12.78 -25.58
CA LEU A 149 -8.08 12.69 -24.26
C LEU A 149 -7.95 14.06 -23.59
N ARG A 150 -7.71 15.13 -24.36
CA ARG A 150 -7.71 16.50 -23.83
C ARG A 150 -9.08 16.91 -23.33
N GLU A 151 -10.12 16.65 -24.11
CA GLU A 151 -11.51 16.94 -23.73
C GLU A 151 -11.93 16.14 -22.48
N GLU A 152 -11.54 14.86 -22.37
CA GLU A 152 -11.80 14.05 -21.18
C GLU A 152 -11.05 14.56 -19.94
N ASN A 153 -9.79 14.96 -20.08
CA ASN A 153 -9.03 15.56 -18.98
C ASN A 153 -9.63 16.89 -18.52
N GLU A 154 -10.10 17.71 -19.44
CA GLU A 154 -10.81 18.96 -19.12
C GLU A 154 -12.12 18.69 -18.39
N ALA A 155 -12.90 17.69 -18.84
CA ALA A 155 -14.13 17.29 -18.17
C ALA A 155 -13.88 16.78 -16.74
N LEU A 156 -12.88 15.92 -16.55
CA LEU A 156 -12.48 15.41 -15.23
C LEU A 156 -12.02 16.54 -14.30
N LYS A 157 -11.32 17.54 -14.84
CA LYS A 157 -10.90 18.72 -14.07
C LYS A 157 -12.11 19.52 -13.56
N VAL A 158 -13.11 19.76 -14.40
CA VAL A 158 -14.34 20.45 -14.00
C VAL A 158 -15.11 19.64 -12.95
N GLU A 159 -15.21 18.32 -13.11
CA GLU A 159 -15.87 17.45 -12.13
C GLU A 159 -15.17 17.49 -10.76
N LEU A 160 -13.83 17.52 -10.77
CA LEU A 160 -13.03 17.64 -9.56
C LEU A 160 -13.32 18.97 -8.84
N GLU A 161 -13.38 20.08 -9.59
CA GLU A 161 -13.72 21.40 -9.03
C GLU A 161 -15.13 21.43 -8.41
N VAL A 162 -16.12 20.77 -9.02
CA VAL A 162 -17.47 20.64 -8.46
C VAL A 162 -17.46 19.84 -7.15
N LYS A 163 -16.79 18.68 -7.13
CA LYS A 163 -16.68 17.85 -5.92
C LYS A 163 -15.97 18.58 -4.79
N ASP A 164 -14.98 19.40 -5.09
CA ASP A 164 -14.30 20.19 -4.08
C ASP A 164 -15.19 21.31 -3.52
N GLU A 165 -16.05 21.91 -4.36
CA GLU A 165 -17.07 22.85 -3.88
C GLU A 165 -18.10 22.17 -2.97
N GLU A 166 -18.57 20.96 -3.30
CA GLU A 166 -19.47 20.19 -2.44
C GLU A 166 -18.84 19.90 -1.07
N LYS A 167 -17.57 19.47 -1.05
CA LYS A 167 -16.83 19.24 0.21
C LYS A 167 -16.69 20.54 1.02
N ARG A 168 -16.38 21.66 0.36
CA ARG A 168 -16.30 22.99 1.00
C ARG A 168 -17.64 23.37 1.65
N GLU A 169 -18.74 23.13 0.98
CA GLU A 169 -20.08 23.42 1.48
C GLU A 169 -20.46 22.54 2.69
N VAL A 170 -20.13 21.24 2.67
CA VAL A 170 -20.34 20.37 3.83
C VAL A 170 -19.53 20.84 5.05
N ILE A 171 -18.28 21.26 4.85
CA ILE A 171 -17.45 21.83 5.91
C ILE A 171 -18.11 23.09 6.49
N ARG A 172 -18.65 23.97 5.63
CA ARG A 172 -19.37 25.17 6.06
C ARG A 172 -20.60 24.83 6.90
N GLN A 173 -21.39 23.85 6.48
CA GLN A 173 -22.59 23.41 7.20
C GLN A 173 -22.26 22.80 8.57
N LEU A 174 -21.26 21.91 8.63
CA LEU A 174 -20.79 21.32 9.89
C LEU A 174 -20.23 22.39 10.83
N SER A 175 -19.46 23.35 10.32
CA SER A 175 -18.92 24.45 11.13
C SER A 175 -20.04 25.28 11.75
N TYR A 176 -21.07 25.63 10.96
CA TYR A 176 -22.25 26.35 11.46
C TYR A 176 -22.99 25.56 12.55
N ALA A 177 -23.18 24.25 12.36
CA ALA A 177 -23.84 23.39 13.35
C ALA A 177 -23.03 23.32 14.66
N ILE A 178 -21.70 23.19 14.58
CA ILE A 178 -20.80 23.18 15.74
C ILE A 178 -20.92 24.50 16.50
N ASP A 179 -20.88 25.65 15.80
CA ASP A 179 -20.98 26.97 16.44
C ASP A 179 -22.32 27.16 17.17
N LEU A 180 -23.42 26.69 16.57
CA LEU A 180 -24.75 26.73 17.18
C LEU A 180 -24.81 25.85 18.44
N LEU A 181 -24.34 24.61 18.35
CA LEU A 181 -24.27 23.69 19.49
C LEU A 181 -23.38 24.23 20.60
N GLN A 182 -22.25 24.86 20.26
CA GLN A 182 -21.39 25.51 21.25
C GLN A 182 -22.11 26.70 21.92
N LYS A 183 -22.85 27.52 21.15
CA LYS A 183 -23.62 28.65 21.70
C LYS A 183 -24.71 28.17 22.66
N GLU A 184 -25.43 27.12 22.30
CA GLU A 184 -26.45 26.50 23.16
C GLU A 184 -25.82 25.88 24.41
N ASN A 185 -24.73 25.11 24.27
CA ASN A 185 -24.00 24.55 25.41
C ASN A 185 -23.49 25.64 26.36
N ARG A 186 -23.01 26.77 25.84
CA ARG A 186 -22.65 27.94 26.66
C ARG A 186 -23.86 28.50 27.41
N SER A 187 -25.03 28.57 26.78
CA SER A 187 -26.27 29.03 27.40
C SER A 187 -26.77 28.08 28.50
N LEU A 188 -26.82 26.78 28.22
CA LEU A 188 -27.19 25.75 29.20
C LEU A 188 -26.24 25.76 30.39
N ARG A 189 -24.92 25.88 30.18
CA ARG A 189 -23.94 25.99 31.26
C ARG A 189 -24.14 27.24 32.11
N LYS A 190 -24.61 28.37 31.55
CA LYS A 190 -24.97 29.56 32.34
C LYS A 190 -26.21 29.28 33.20
N ASN A 191 -27.24 28.67 32.62
CA ASN A 191 -28.48 28.32 33.33
C ASN A 191 -28.28 27.27 34.44
N VAL A 192 -27.28 26.39 34.31
CA VAL A 192 -26.92 25.43 35.37
C VAL A 192 -26.09 26.09 36.48
N LYS A 193 -25.25 27.07 36.14
CA LYS A 193 -24.42 27.80 37.13
C LYS A 193 -25.22 28.82 37.93
N GLU A 194 -26.30 29.36 37.37
CA GLU A 194 -27.26 30.18 38.09
C GLU A 194 -28.60 29.45 38.22
N PRO A 195 -28.82 28.67 39.31
CA PRO A 195 -30.15 28.12 39.58
C PRO A 195 -31.06 29.29 39.99
N ALA A 196 -31.57 30.02 39.01
CA ALA A 196 -32.53 31.07 39.25
C ALA A 196 -33.76 30.44 39.92
N LYS A 197 -34.07 30.94 41.12
CA LYS A 197 -35.29 30.69 41.89
C LYS A 197 -36.51 30.67 40.95
N ARG A 198 -36.92 29.49 40.52
CA ARG A 198 -38.22 29.27 39.89
C ARG A 198 -38.83 28.07 40.58
N GLU A 199 -39.88 28.40 41.32
CA GLU A 199 -40.68 27.46 42.07
C GLU A 199 -41.14 26.29 41.20
N ALA A 200 -41.29 25.16 41.87
CA ALA A 200 -41.88 23.96 41.34
C ALA A 200 -43.24 24.27 40.66
N LYS A 201 -43.29 24.18 39.34
CA LYS A 201 -44.48 23.71 38.63
C LYS A 201 -44.06 23.01 37.34
N GLY A 202 -44.49 21.76 37.27
CA GLY A 202 -44.04 20.74 36.34
C GLY A 202 -44.09 21.13 34.87
N GLY A 203 -43.18 20.51 34.14
CA GLY A 203 -43.07 20.56 32.70
C GLY A 203 -41.77 19.87 32.34
N GLY A 204 -41.77 18.53 32.43
CA GLY A 204 -40.64 17.73 31.98
C GLY A 204 -40.28 18.16 30.56
N PHE A 205 -39.02 18.54 30.36
CA PHE A 205 -38.47 18.81 29.05
C PHE A 205 -38.65 17.53 28.23
N ASP A 206 -39.63 17.54 27.34
CA ASP A 206 -40.01 16.39 26.52
C ASP A 206 -38.99 16.21 25.39
N VAL A 207 -37.84 15.61 25.74
CA VAL A 207 -36.78 15.20 24.80
C VAL A 207 -37.35 14.27 23.71
N MET A 208 -38.46 13.58 23.99
CA MET A 208 -39.16 12.72 23.04
C MET A 208 -39.77 13.51 21.87
N ARG A 209 -40.15 14.78 22.08
CA ARG A 209 -40.69 15.64 21.02
C ARG A 209 -39.60 16.13 20.07
N TRP A 210 -38.41 16.45 20.60
CA TRP A 210 -37.29 16.95 19.79
C TRP A 210 -36.63 15.85 18.95
N THR A 211 -36.49 14.64 19.53
CA THR A 211 -35.93 13.48 18.81
C THR A 211 -36.85 12.98 17.70
N LYS A 212 -38.17 13.12 17.86
CA LYS A 212 -39.14 12.77 16.81
C LYS A 212 -39.08 13.70 15.60
N GLU A 213 -38.81 14.99 15.79
CA GLU A 213 -38.66 15.97 14.70
C GLU A 213 -37.32 15.83 13.96
N ILE A 214 -36.22 15.53 14.67
CA ILE A 214 -34.88 15.42 14.04
C ILE A 214 -34.71 14.09 13.27
N VAL A 215 -35.39 13.02 13.68
CA VAL A 215 -35.25 11.70 13.05
C VAL A 215 -36.34 11.41 12.00
N SER A 216 -37.50 12.09 12.04
CA SER A 216 -38.67 11.72 11.22
C SER A 216 -38.76 12.35 9.82
N GLY A 217 -37.69 12.83 9.21
CA GLY A 217 -37.82 13.21 7.80
C GLY A 217 -36.56 13.71 7.11
N LYS A 218 -36.05 12.89 6.19
CA LYS A 218 -35.32 13.30 4.98
C LYS A 218 -33.81 13.59 5.08
N ILE A 219 -33.10 13.19 6.13
CA ILE A 219 -31.65 13.45 6.22
C ILE A 219 -30.77 12.37 5.56
N PHE A 220 -31.34 11.21 5.16
CA PHE A 220 -30.63 10.19 4.40
C PHE A 220 -31.45 9.73 3.18
N THR A 221 -31.47 10.54 2.13
CA THR A 221 -31.74 10.05 0.77
C THR A 221 -30.57 10.42 -0.13
N ALA A 222 -29.42 9.82 0.13
CA ALA A 222 -28.33 9.72 -0.84
C ALA A 222 -28.70 8.62 -1.85
N ARG A 223 -29.33 8.99 -2.96
CA ARG A 223 -29.52 8.08 -4.09
C ARG A 223 -28.24 8.09 -4.94
N CYS A 224 -27.26 7.27 -4.58
CA CYS A 224 -26.19 6.91 -5.49
C CYS A 224 -26.79 6.17 -6.69
N LYS A 225 -26.80 6.80 -7.86
CA LYS A 225 -26.97 6.10 -9.13
C LYS A 225 -25.61 5.53 -9.51
N SER A 226 -25.35 4.27 -9.18
CA SER A 226 -24.29 3.51 -9.86
C SER A 226 -24.77 3.18 -11.27
N GLN A 227 -24.18 3.80 -12.30
CA GLN A 227 -24.27 3.28 -13.66
C GLN A 227 -23.40 2.03 -13.72
N THR A 228 -24.02 0.87 -13.63
CA THR A 228 -23.42 -0.41 -14.00
C THR A 228 -23.62 -0.61 -15.50
N THR A 229 -22.63 -0.25 -16.31
CA THR A 229 -22.51 -0.71 -17.70
C THR A 229 -22.01 -2.16 -17.68
N VAL A 230 -22.95 -3.09 -17.66
CA VAL A 230 -22.67 -4.50 -17.96
C VAL A 230 -22.61 -4.61 -19.48
N VAL A 231 -21.40 -4.73 -20.03
CA VAL A 231 -21.20 -5.18 -21.42
C VAL A 231 -21.40 -6.69 -21.42
N ALA A 232 -22.45 -7.15 -22.10
CA ALA A 232 -22.69 -8.56 -22.36
C ALA A 232 -22.14 -8.92 -23.74
N LEU A 233 -21.31 -9.97 -23.77
CA LEU A 233 -20.90 -10.85 -24.87
C LEU A 233 -20.46 -10.20 -26.19
#